data_AF-A0A429A4J9-F1
#
_entry.id   AF-A0A429A4J9-F1
#
_cell.length_a   1.000
_cell.length_b   1.000
_cell.length_c   1.000
_cell.angle_alpha   90.00
_cell.angle_beta   90.00
_cell.angle_gamma   90.00
#
_symmetry.space_group_name_H-M   'P 1'
#
loop_
_entity.id
_entity.type
_entity.pdbx_description
1 polymer ?
#
loop_
_entity_poly.entity_id
_entity_poly.type
_entity_poly.pdbx_seq_one_letter_code
_entity_poly.pdbx_strand_id
1 'polypeptide(L)'
;MAARLRGRLRVLAGRRELPTAGCVDSQTARATETVGAAACGYDAGKKLKGQKRHVVVDTLGLLLCVIVTAASVQDPRRRASGPGAAAREVLHHHAGLG
;
A
#
# COMPACT_ATOMS: atom_id res chain seq x y z
N MET A 1 -13.49 9.57 -2.19
CA MET A 1 -13.06 10.96 -1.86
C MET A 1 -11.56 11.18 -2.07
N ALA A 2 -10.68 10.33 -1.51
CA ALA A 2 -9.22 10.47 -1.65
C ALA A 2 -8.73 10.54 -3.12
N ALA A 3 -9.28 9.71 -4.02
CA ALA A 3 -8.90 9.73 -5.44
C ALA A 3 -9.15 11.07 -6.14
N ARG A 4 -10.29 11.71 -5.85
CA ARG A 4 -10.66 13.02 -6.43
C ARG A 4 -9.75 14.14 -5.95
N LEU A 5 -9.39 14.15 -4.65
CA LEU A 5 -8.46 15.13 -4.11
C LEU A 5 -7.07 14.96 -4.73
N ARG A 6 -6.56 13.73 -4.81
CA ARG A 6 -5.28 13.47 -5.47
C ARG A 6 -5.27 13.91 -6.92
N GLY A 7 -6.31 13.60 -7.69
CA GLY A 7 -6.40 13.98 -9.10
C GLY A 7 -6.23 15.50 -9.28
N ARG A 8 -6.91 16.30 -8.46
CA ARG A 8 -6.77 17.76 -8.46
C ARG A 8 -5.36 18.22 -8.09
N LEU A 9 -4.77 17.66 -7.02
CA LEU A 9 -3.40 18.00 -6.62
C LEU A 9 -2.38 17.66 -7.69
N ARG A 10 -2.57 16.53 -8.41
CA ARG A 10 -1.70 16.14 -9.52
C ARG A 10 -1.81 17.10 -10.70
N VAL A 11 -3.03 17.51 -11.07
CA VAL A 11 -3.25 18.51 -12.13
C VAL A 11 -2.64 19.86 -11.76
N LEU A 12 -2.81 20.31 -10.51
CA LEU A 12 -2.17 21.54 -10.01
C LEU A 12 -0.63 21.46 -10.05
N ALA A 13 -0.06 20.27 -9.86
CA ALA A 13 1.37 20.00 -9.99
C ALA A 13 1.84 19.76 -11.45
N GLY A 14 0.99 20.01 -12.46
CA GLY A 14 1.33 19.82 -13.88
C GLY A 14 1.47 18.36 -14.30
N ARG A 15 0.87 17.42 -13.55
CA ARG A 15 0.88 15.98 -13.85
C ARG A 15 -0.49 15.50 -14.32
N ARG A 16 -0.52 14.35 -14.99
CA ARG A 16 -1.77 13.65 -15.33
C ARG A 16 -2.57 13.40 -14.06
N GLU A 17 -3.89 13.62 -14.14
CA GLU A 17 -4.84 13.40 -13.04
C GLU A 17 -4.69 11.99 -12.45
N LEU A 18 -4.49 11.00 -13.32
CA LEU A 18 -4.31 9.61 -12.92
C LEU A 18 -2.82 9.24 -12.88
N PRO A 19 -2.36 8.57 -11.80
CA PRO A 19 -0.98 8.12 -11.67
C PRO A 19 -0.72 6.88 -12.54
N THR A 20 0.48 6.80 -13.12
CA THR A 20 0.92 5.66 -13.95
C THR A 20 1.98 4.78 -13.26
N ALA A 21 2.53 5.25 -12.14
CA ALA A 21 3.52 4.54 -11.34
C ALA A 21 3.32 4.87 -9.85
N GLY A 22 3.77 3.96 -9.00
CA GLY A 22 3.74 4.14 -7.55
C GLY A 22 4.89 3.41 -6.86
N CYS A 23 5.25 3.93 -5.69
CA CYS A 23 6.24 3.36 -4.79
C CYS A 23 5.51 2.61 -3.66
N VAL A 24 6.04 1.44 -3.29
CA VAL A 24 5.51 0.61 -2.22
C VAL A 24 6.57 0.49 -1.15
N ASP A 25 6.17 0.72 0.10
CA ASP A 25 6.99 0.44 1.27
C ASP A 25 6.17 -0.37 2.29
N SER A 26 6.86 -1.22 3.05
CA SER A 26 6.24 -2.04 4.08
C SER A 26 6.97 -1.93 5.41
N GLN A 27 6.21 -1.63 6.46
CA GLN A 27 6.72 -1.47 7.82
C GLN A 27 5.95 -2.32 8.80
N THR A 28 6.67 -3.04 9.64
CA THR A 28 6.09 -3.81 10.74
C THR A 28 6.05 -2.97 12.02
N ALA A 29 4.86 -2.83 12.58
CA ALA A 29 4.63 -2.18 13.87
C ALA A 29 4.21 -3.20 14.92
N ARG A 30 4.68 -3.01 16.16
CA ARG A 30 4.28 -3.84 17.30
C ARG A 30 2.77 -3.71 17.52
N ALA A 31 2.08 -4.83 17.72
CA ALA A 31 0.65 -4.82 17.97
C ALA A 31 0.34 -4.30 19.38
N THR A 32 -0.77 -3.58 19.50
CA THR A 32 -1.35 -3.16 20.79
C THR A 32 -2.32 -4.23 21.29
N GLU A 33 -2.67 -4.19 22.58
CA GLU A 33 -3.58 -5.16 23.21
C GLU A 33 -4.99 -5.17 22.59
N THR A 34 -5.38 -4.06 21.95
CA THR A 34 -6.65 -3.92 21.23
C THR A 34 -6.71 -4.67 19.91
N VAL A 35 -5.58 -5.19 19.41
CA VAL A 35 -5.52 -5.92 18.14
C VAL A 35 -5.72 -7.41 18.39
N GLY A 36 -6.77 -7.98 17.79
CA GLY A 36 -7.03 -9.42 17.86
C GLY A 36 -5.85 -10.26 17.37
N ALA A 37 -5.62 -11.41 18.03
CA ALA A 37 -4.47 -12.28 17.75
C ALA A 37 -4.39 -12.75 16.29
N ALA A 38 -5.53 -12.97 15.63
CA ALA A 38 -5.62 -13.36 14.23
C ALA A 38 -5.14 -12.26 13.26
N ALA A 39 -5.17 -11.00 13.68
CA ALA A 39 -4.66 -9.87 12.91
C ALA A 39 -3.15 -9.61 13.18
N CYS A 40 -2.51 -10.39 14.05
CA CYS A 40 -1.09 -10.28 14.38
C CYS A 40 -0.28 -11.43 13.77
N GLY A 41 0.97 -11.16 13.40
CA GLY A 41 1.95 -12.18 12.99
C GLY A 41 3.33 -11.88 13.57
N TYR A 42 4.31 -12.74 13.33
CA TYR A 42 5.70 -12.48 13.72
C TYR A 42 6.55 -12.14 12.48
N ASP A 43 7.26 -11.03 12.54
CA ASP A 43 8.24 -10.64 11.54
C ASP A 43 9.63 -11.04 12.01
N ALA A 44 10.25 -12.03 11.37
CA ALA A 44 11.58 -12.51 11.72
C ALA A 44 12.69 -11.49 11.41
N GLY A 45 12.50 -10.64 10.38
CA GLY A 45 13.48 -9.60 10.02
C GLY A 45 13.48 -8.45 11.03
N LYS A 46 12.34 -8.15 11.63
CA LYS A 46 12.19 -7.14 12.70
C LYS A 46 12.18 -7.72 14.11
N LYS A 47 12.19 -9.06 14.21
CA LYS A 47 12.12 -9.85 15.46
C LYS A 47 10.99 -9.43 16.40
N LEU A 48 9.81 -9.10 15.85
CA LEU A 48 8.69 -8.61 16.65
C LEU A 48 7.35 -9.17 16.19
N LYS A 49 6.43 -9.37 17.15
CA LYS A 49 5.03 -9.71 16.89
C LYS A 49 4.23 -8.44 16.63
N GLY A 50 3.48 -8.41 15.55
CA GLY A 50 2.79 -7.20 15.15
C GLY A 50 1.94 -7.30 13.89
N GLN A 51 1.62 -6.12 13.35
CA GLN A 51 0.99 -5.93 12.06
C GLN A 51 2.01 -5.31 11.09
N LYS A 52 1.92 -5.68 9.82
CA LYS A 52 2.68 -5.05 8.74
C LYS A 52 1.76 -4.16 7.92
N ARG A 53 2.14 -2.90 7.80
CA ARG A 53 1.45 -1.89 7.00
C ARG A 53 2.20 -1.73 5.70
N HIS A 54 1.46 -1.78 4.61
CA HIS A 54 1.94 -1.58 3.26
C HIS A 54 1.36 -0.27 2.77
N VAL A 55 2.23 0.67 2.43
CA VAL A 55 1.85 2.01 1.97
C VAL A 55 2.23 2.12 0.51
N VAL A 56 1.25 2.47 -0.32
CA VAL A 56 1.44 2.74 -1.74
C VAL A 56 1.21 4.21 -1.99
N VAL A 57 2.19 4.89 -2.58
CA VAL A 57 2.09 6.30 -2.97
C VAL A 57 2.41 6.46 -4.45
N ASP A 58 1.94 7.53 -5.08
CA ASP A 58 2.38 7.89 -6.42
C ASP A 58 3.75 8.61 -6.40
N THR A 59 4.21 9.03 -7.58
CA THR A 59 5.49 9.73 -7.74
C THR A 59 5.54 11.13 -7.12
N LEU A 60 4.41 11.69 -6.68
CA LEU A 60 4.34 12.94 -5.93
C LEU A 60 4.19 12.69 -4.42
N GLY A 61 4.22 11.43 -3.97
CA GLY A 61 4.02 11.06 -2.58
C GLY A 61 2.55 11.01 -2.15
N LEU A 62 1.59 11.08 -3.09
CA LEU A 62 0.16 11.06 -2.76
C LEU A 62 -0.36 9.62 -2.59
N LEU A 63 -1.14 9.39 -1.53
CA LEU A 63 -1.53 8.06 -1.08
C LEU A 63 -2.48 7.33 -2.05
N LEU A 64 -2.04 6.20 -2.60
CA LEU A 64 -2.85 5.35 -3.47
C LEU A 64 -3.64 4.32 -2.67
N CYS A 65 -2.98 3.63 -1.74
CA CYS A 65 -3.58 2.58 -0.93
C CYS A 65 -2.78 2.37 0.37
N VAL A 66 -3.46 1.92 1.42
CA VAL A 66 -2.83 1.38 2.64
C VAL A 66 -3.47 0.03 2.92
N ILE A 67 -2.64 -0.99 3.13
CA ILE A 67 -3.09 -2.34 3.46
C ILE A 67 -2.41 -2.76 4.75
N VAL A 68 -3.18 -3.28 5.69
CA VAL A 68 -2.65 -3.80 6.94
C VAL A 68 -2.84 -5.30 6.96
N THR A 69 -1.76 -6.01 7.27
CA THR A 69 -1.71 -7.47 7.29
C THR A 69 -1.05 -7.94 8.59
N ALA A 70 -1.21 -9.21 8.93
CA ALA A 70 -0.39 -9.82 9.98
C ALA A 70 1.10 -9.70 9.60
N ALA A 71 1.98 -9.46 10.57
CA ALA A 71 3.39 -9.18 10.27
C ALA A 71 4.18 -10.31 9.61
N SER A 72 3.67 -11.54 9.68
CA SER A 72 4.21 -12.71 8.99
C SER A 72 3.97 -12.68 7.47
N VAL A 73 3.05 -11.85 6.98
CA VAL A 73 2.79 -11.69 5.54
C VAL A 73 3.99 -11.00 4.90
N GLN A 74 4.56 -11.62 3.87
CA GLN A 74 5.69 -11.09 3.11
C GLN A 74 5.24 -10.55 1.76
N ASP A 75 5.95 -9.55 1.26
CA ASP A 75 5.74 -9.03 -0.09
C ASP A 75 6.12 -10.10 -1.12
N PRO A 76 5.18 -10.60 -1.94
CA PRO A 76 5.50 -11.63 -2.90
C PRO A 76 6.28 -10.99 -4.05
N ARG A 77 7.54 -11.41 -4.25
CA ARG A 77 8.36 -10.96 -5.40
C ARG A 77 7.75 -11.32 -6.77
N ARG A 78 6.71 -12.18 -6.84
CA ARG A 78 6.19 -12.69 -8.13
C ARG A 78 4.74 -13.23 -8.20
N ARG A 79 3.89 -13.15 -7.17
CA ARG A 79 2.51 -13.72 -7.20
C ARG A 79 1.43 -12.63 -7.13
N ALA A 80 0.32 -12.86 -7.83
CA ALA A 80 -0.80 -11.92 -8.07
C ALA A 80 -1.64 -11.55 -6.84
N SER A 81 -1.26 -11.97 -5.64
CA SER A 81 -2.00 -11.71 -4.40
C SER A 81 -1.04 -11.12 -3.35
N GLY A 82 -1.26 -9.86 -2.97
CA GLY A 82 -0.43 -9.13 -2.01
C GLY A 82 -0.43 -7.62 -2.28
N PRO A 83 0.30 -6.82 -1.48
CA PRO A 83 0.29 -5.37 -1.57
C PRO A 83 0.82 -4.84 -2.91
N GLY A 84 1.83 -5.49 -3.48
CA GLY A 84 2.33 -5.19 -4.83
C GLY A 84 1.31 -5.50 -5.94
N ALA A 85 0.40 -6.46 -5.73
CA ALA A 85 -0.70 -6.73 -6.64
C ALA A 85 -1.79 -5.66 -6.50
N ALA A 86 -2.12 -5.23 -5.28
CA ALA A 86 -3.04 -4.13 -5.05
C ALA A 86 -2.51 -2.80 -5.60
N ALA A 87 -1.20 -2.53 -5.48
CA ALA A 87 -0.57 -1.37 -6.10
C ALA A 87 -0.73 -1.39 -7.63
N ARG A 88 -0.52 -2.55 -8.26
CA ARG A 88 -0.76 -2.73 -9.69
C ARG A 88 -2.22 -2.54 -10.05
N GLU A 89 -3.15 -3.17 -9.34
CA GLU A 89 -4.58 -3.06 -9.59
C GLU A 89 -5.07 -1.62 -9.49
N VAL A 90 -4.64 -0.90 -8.45
CA VAL A 90 -4.95 0.54 -8.27
C VAL A 90 -4.37 1.36 -9.42
N LEU A 91 -3.13 1.10 -9.85
CA LEU A 91 -2.54 1.79 -11.00
C LEU A 91 -3.24 1.45 -12.33
N HIS A 92 -3.62 0.19 -12.57
CA HIS A 92 -4.31 -0.25 -13.77
C HIS A 92 -5.74 0.32 -13.86
N HIS A 93 -6.50 0.28 -12.75
CA HIS A 93 -7.84 0.85 -12.68
C HIS A 93 -7.85 2.37 -12.90
N HIS A 94 -6.76 3.04 -12.52
CA HIS A 94 -6.57 4.47 -12.76
C HIS A 94 -5.92 4.78 -14.12
N ALA A 95 -5.29 3.84 -14.81
CA ALA A 95 -4.64 4.11 -16.09
C ALA A 95 -5.62 4.21 -17.28
N GLY A 96 -6.87 3.78 -17.13
CA GLY A 96 -7.85 3.77 -18.23
C GLY A 96 -7.46 2.84 -19.38
N LEU A 97 -6.66 1.82 -19.10
CA LEU A 97 -6.29 0.76 -20.05
C LEU A 97 -7.02 -0.51 -19.63
N GLY A 98 -8.29 -0.61 -20.03
CA GLY A 98 -9.05 -1.84 -20.15
C GLY A 98 -9.19 -2.19 -21.62
#